data_AF-A0AAW4X477-F1
#
_entry.id   AF-A0AAW4X477-F1
#
_cell.length_a   1.000
_cell.length_b   1.000
_cell.length_c   1.000
_cell.angle_alpha   90.00
_cell.angle_beta   90.00
_cell.angle_gamma   90.00
#
_symmetry.space_group_name_H-M   'P 1'
#
loop_
_entity.id
_entity.type
_entity.pdbx_description
1 polymer ?
#
loop_
_entity_poly.entity_id
_entity_poly.type
_entity_poly.pdbx_seq_one_letter_code
_entity_poly.pdbx_strand_id
1 'polypeptide(L)'
;MAKRKRRNKNRHWIISILAVIVIFLGVYVGHHFYRIWNQQRIEQEAREKDRRAKQLFIQQVAPEAQAMQNTYHVYASITIAQAILESQWGTSQLASQYHNLFGIKGTGANSRVMTTKEYINGKWIVTKGRFRVYDSWSDSIKDHTRLMLNGTDTNQQNYDRVVHATNYQEAARGLQEAGYATDPDYAQKLISVIKAYKLYNYDK
;
A
#
# COMPACT_ATOMS: atom_id res chain seq x y z
N MET A 1 -70.75 21.68 -36.18
CA MET A 1 -69.48 21.04 -36.63
C MET A 1 -68.18 21.56 -35.98
N ALA A 2 -68.17 22.68 -35.22
CA ALA A 2 -66.92 23.30 -34.73
C ALA A 2 -66.22 22.61 -33.52
N LYS A 3 -66.94 21.86 -32.66
CA LYS A 3 -66.37 21.23 -31.44
C LYS A 3 -65.37 20.10 -31.74
N ARG A 4 -65.53 19.37 -32.85
CA ARG A 4 -64.69 18.20 -33.20
C ARG A 4 -63.27 18.60 -33.62
N LYS A 5 -63.13 19.75 -34.30
CA LYS A 5 -61.85 20.28 -34.81
C LYS A 5 -60.93 20.80 -33.69
N ARG A 6 -61.51 21.47 -32.67
CA ARG A 6 -60.78 21.98 -31.48
C ARG A 6 -60.24 20.85 -30.59
N ARG A 7 -61.02 19.77 -30.43
CA ARG A 7 -60.61 18.57 -29.66
C ARG A 7 -59.40 17.86 -30.27
N ASN A 8 -59.32 17.80 -31.61
CA ASN A 8 -58.19 17.16 -32.30
C ASN A 8 -56.89 17.98 -32.19
N LYS A 9 -56.97 19.31 -32.31
CA LYS A 9 -55.82 20.22 -32.12
C LYS A 9 -55.22 20.11 -30.71
N ASN A 10 -56.07 20.03 -29.68
CA ASN A 10 -55.62 19.81 -28.30
C ASN A 10 -54.95 18.44 -28.11
N ARG A 11 -55.46 17.39 -28.79
CA ARG A 11 -54.86 16.05 -28.74
C ARG A 11 -53.47 16.02 -29.37
N HIS A 12 -53.27 16.68 -30.51
CA HIS A 12 -51.96 16.77 -31.16
C HIS A 12 -50.93 17.52 -30.31
N TRP A 13 -51.32 18.64 -29.69
CA TRP A 13 -50.42 19.40 -28.81
C TRP A 13 -49.99 18.61 -27.56
N ILE A 14 -50.90 17.86 -26.93
CA ILE A 14 -50.58 16.97 -25.80
C ILE A 14 -49.62 15.85 -26.23
N ILE A 15 -49.84 15.23 -27.39
CA ILE A 15 -48.95 14.18 -27.93
C ILE A 15 -47.55 14.76 -28.19
N SER A 16 -47.44 15.96 -28.76
CA SER A 16 -46.16 16.63 -28.98
C SER A 16 -45.41 16.94 -27.66
N ILE A 17 -46.11 17.38 -26.62
CA ILE A 17 -45.51 17.63 -25.30
C ILE A 17 -44.99 16.34 -24.68
N LEU A 18 -45.80 15.26 -24.71
CA LEU A 18 -45.38 13.97 -24.19
C LEU A 18 -44.17 13.42 -24.95
N ALA A 19 -44.11 13.59 -26.27
CA ALA A 19 -42.95 13.20 -27.07
C ALA A 19 -41.68 13.97 -26.65
N VAL A 20 -41.79 15.28 -26.40
CA VAL A 20 -40.67 16.11 -25.94
C VAL A 20 -40.20 15.68 -24.55
N ILE A 21 -41.12 15.39 -23.61
CA ILE A 21 -40.78 14.91 -22.27
C ILE A 21 -40.04 13.56 -22.34
N VAL A 22 -40.49 12.65 -23.19
CA VAL A 22 -39.83 11.34 -23.38
C VAL A 22 -38.41 11.52 -23.94
N ILE A 23 -38.21 12.46 -24.88
CA ILE A 23 -36.87 12.78 -25.40
C ILE A 23 -35.97 13.31 -24.29
N PHE A 24 -36.44 14.29 -23.52
CA PHE A 24 -35.66 14.84 -22.39
C PHE A 24 -35.35 13.78 -21.33
N LEU A 25 -36.32 12.91 -21.02
CA LEU A 25 -36.11 11.79 -20.09
C LEU A 25 -35.08 10.81 -20.63
N GLY A 26 -35.13 10.47 -21.93
CA GLY A 26 -34.15 9.60 -22.59
C GLY A 26 -32.74 10.21 -22.59
N VAL A 27 -32.61 11.50 -22.87
CA VAL A 27 -31.33 12.23 -22.79
C VAL A 27 -30.81 12.26 -21.34
N TYR A 28 -31.68 12.55 -20.37
CA TYR A 28 -31.31 12.56 -18.95
C TYR A 28 -30.84 11.19 -18.47
N VAL A 29 -31.59 10.14 -18.77
CA VAL A 29 -31.26 8.76 -18.43
C VAL A 29 -29.97 8.31 -19.13
N GLY A 30 -29.83 8.59 -20.43
CA GLY A 30 -28.62 8.30 -21.19
C GLY A 30 -27.39 9.01 -20.63
N HIS A 31 -27.51 10.29 -20.28
CA HIS A 31 -26.45 11.06 -19.62
C HIS A 31 -26.11 10.45 -18.25
N HIS A 32 -27.10 10.08 -17.44
CA HIS A 32 -26.89 9.46 -16.13
C HIS A 32 -26.16 8.10 -16.25
N PHE A 33 -26.59 7.25 -17.18
CA PHE A 33 -25.91 5.98 -17.48
C PHE A 33 -24.49 6.19 -17.99
N TYR A 34 -24.28 7.12 -18.91
CA TYR A 34 -22.94 7.48 -19.39
C TYR A 34 -22.03 7.91 -18.24
N ARG A 35 -22.56 8.74 -17.32
CA ARG A 35 -21.80 9.22 -16.15
C ARG A 35 -21.40 8.07 -15.20
N ILE A 36 -22.32 7.15 -14.93
CA ILE A 36 -22.03 5.96 -14.11
C ILE A 36 -21.00 5.06 -14.79
N TRP A 37 -21.20 4.76 -16.08
CA TRP A 37 -20.30 3.90 -16.84
C TRP A 37 -18.90 4.51 -16.91
N ASN A 38 -18.79 5.80 -17.18
CA ASN A 38 -17.51 6.50 -17.22
C ASN A 38 -16.81 6.52 -15.84
N GLN A 39 -17.57 6.70 -14.76
CA GLN A 39 -17.04 6.66 -13.40
C GLN A 39 -16.49 5.26 -13.06
N GLN A 40 -17.25 4.20 -13.36
CA GLN A 40 -16.81 2.83 -13.13
C GLN A 40 -15.53 2.50 -13.92
N ARG A 41 -15.43 2.95 -15.17
CA ARG A 41 -14.24 2.77 -16.01
C ARG A 41 -13.01 3.45 -15.41
N ILE A 42 -13.11 4.72 -15.02
CA ILE A 42 -12.01 5.46 -14.38
C ILE A 42 -11.55 4.77 -13.10
N GLU A 43 -12.49 4.29 -12.28
CA GLU A 43 -12.16 3.54 -11.07
C GLU A 43 -11.51 2.18 -11.35
N GLN A 44 -11.89 1.49 -12.43
CA GLN A 44 -11.25 0.24 -12.84
C GLN A 44 -9.82 0.49 -13.33
N GLU A 45 -9.61 1.50 -14.18
CA GLU A 45 -8.29 1.91 -14.67
C GLU A 45 -7.36 2.30 -13.51
N ALA A 46 -7.87 3.09 -12.55
CA ALA A 46 -7.12 3.48 -11.36
C ALA A 46 -6.75 2.27 -10.50
N ARG A 47 -7.68 1.32 -10.28
CA ARG A 47 -7.43 0.08 -9.54
C ARG A 47 -6.42 -0.82 -10.24
N GLU A 48 -6.49 -0.92 -11.56
CA GLU A 48 -5.53 -1.71 -12.33
C GLU A 48 -4.13 -1.10 -12.27
N LYS A 49 -4.02 0.22 -12.40
CA LYS A 49 -2.76 0.96 -12.26
C LYS A 49 -2.16 0.75 -10.87
N ASP A 50 -2.96 0.88 -9.81
CA ASP A 50 -2.53 0.61 -8.43
C ASP A 50 -2.06 -0.84 -8.26
N ARG A 51 -2.86 -1.82 -8.71
CA ARG A 51 -2.50 -3.24 -8.67
C ARG A 51 -1.17 -3.52 -9.38
N ARG A 52 -0.97 -2.93 -10.56
CA ARG A 52 0.27 -3.06 -11.33
C ARG A 52 1.46 -2.44 -10.61
N ALA A 53 1.31 -1.25 -10.04
CA ALA A 53 2.37 -0.60 -9.27
C ALA A 53 2.79 -1.45 -8.05
N LYS A 54 1.81 -1.99 -7.31
CA LYS A 54 2.04 -2.90 -6.18
C LYS A 54 2.76 -4.18 -6.59
N GLN A 55 2.37 -4.77 -7.72
CA GLN A 55 3.03 -5.95 -8.25
C GLN A 55 4.48 -5.67 -8.67
N LEU A 56 4.73 -4.54 -9.32
CA LEU A 56 6.09 -4.12 -9.71
C LEU A 56 6.98 -3.89 -8.48
N PHE A 57 6.45 -3.26 -7.43
CA PHE A 57 7.17 -3.10 -6.17
C PHE A 57 7.60 -4.46 -5.58
N ILE A 58 6.67 -5.41 -5.48
CA ILE A 58 6.98 -6.77 -4.97
C ILE A 58 8.04 -7.43 -5.86
N GLN A 59 7.91 -7.34 -7.18
CA GLN A 59 8.88 -7.92 -8.13
C GLN A 59 10.28 -7.32 -8.00
N GLN A 60 10.38 -6.04 -7.61
CA GLN A 60 11.67 -5.36 -7.43
C GLN A 60 12.35 -5.72 -6.09
N VAL A 61 11.56 -5.94 -5.03
CA VAL A 61 12.07 -6.27 -3.68
C VAL A 61 12.37 -7.77 -3.53
N ALA A 62 11.55 -8.63 -4.15
CA ALA A 62 11.59 -10.07 -3.93
C ALA A 62 12.95 -10.75 -4.19
N PRO A 63 13.70 -10.43 -5.27
CA PRO A 63 14.96 -11.13 -5.55
C PRO A 63 15.99 -11.01 -4.41
N GLU A 64 16.16 -9.81 -3.86
CA GLU A 64 17.09 -9.60 -2.74
C GLU A 64 16.53 -10.19 -1.44
N ALA A 65 15.23 -10.07 -1.19
CA ALA A 65 14.59 -10.67 -0.02
C ALA A 65 14.78 -12.21 0.01
N GLN A 66 14.65 -12.87 -1.14
CA GLN A 66 14.91 -14.31 -1.28
C GLN A 66 16.39 -14.65 -1.11
N ALA A 67 17.29 -13.84 -1.67
CA ALA A 67 18.74 -14.03 -1.48
C ALA A 67 19.13 -13.95 0.02
N MET A 68 18.56 -12.98 0.74
CA MET A 68 18.74 -12.84 2.19
C MET A 68 18.13 -14.00 2.96
N GLN A 69 16.94 -14.47 2.60
CA GLN A 69 16.34 -15.67 3.21
C GLN A 69 17.24 -16.90 3.04
N ASN A 70 17.72 -17.15 1.82
CA ASN A 70 18.52 -18.33 1.52
C ASN A 70 19.86 -18.36 2.25
N THR A 71 20.39 -17.17 2.57
CA THR A 71 21.68 -17.04 3.26
C THR A 71 21.53 -16.96 4.79
N TYR A 72 20.47 -16.32 5.27
CA TYR A 72 20.37 -15.86 6.66
C TYR A 72 19.06 -16.23 7.37
N HIS A 73 18.17 -16.98 6.70
CA HIS A 73 16.89 -17.47 7.23
C HIS A 73 15.88 -16.39 7.68
N VAL A 74 16.08 -15.13 7.28
CA VAL A 74 15.04 -14.10 7.41
C VAL A 74 14.02 -14.27 6.29
N TYR A 75 12.79 -14.67 6.62
CA TYR A 75 11.75 -14.94 5.62
C TYR A 75 11.58 -13.80 4.61
N ALA A 76 11.56 -14.15 3.32
CA ALA A 76 11.39 -13.22 2.23
C ALA A 76 10.01 -12.54 2.30
N SER A 77 8.96 -13.29 2.65
CA SER A 77 7.61 -12.76 2.86
C SER A 77 7.57 -11.71 3.96
N ILE A 78 8.33 -11.88 5.04
CA ILE A 78 8.46 -10.90 6.13
C ILE A 78 9.16 -9.65 5.63
N THR A 79 10.30 -9.81 4.97
CA THR A 79 11.07 -8.69 4.42
C THR A 79 10.22 -7.87 3.43
N ILE A 80 9.51 -8.52 2.51
CA ILE A 80 8.63 -7.85 1.54
C ILE A 80 7.45 -7.17 2.26
N ALA A 81 6.82 -7.82 3.24
CA ALA A 81 5.69 -7.25 3.97
C ALA A 81 6.09 -6.02 4.80
N GLN A 82 7.23 -6.06 5.49
CA GLN A 82 7.78 -4.89 6.17
C GLN A 82 8.10 -3.78 5.17
N ALA A 83 8.77 -4.09 4.06
CA ALA A 83 9.04 -3.10 3.03
C ALA A 83 7.74 -2.45 2.51
N ILE A 84 6.67 -3.21 2.28
CA ILE A 84 5.35 -2.65 1.88
C ILE A 84 4.83 -1.64 2.90
N LEU A 85 4.80 -2.01 4.19
CA LEU A 85 4.22 -1.20 5.26
C LEU A 85 5.07 0.04 5.56
N GLU A 86 6.38 -0.14 5.75
CA GLU A 86 7.29 0.91 6.19
C GLU A 86 7.58 1.95 5.09
N SER A 87 7.54 1.54 3.82
CA SER A 87 7.85 2.43 2.70
C SER A 87 6.63 2.98 1.97
N GLN A 88 5.41 2.59 2.36
CA GLN A 88 4.19 2.82 1.59
C GLN A 88 4.36 2.36 0.13
N TRP A 89 4.65 1.07 -0.08
CA TRP A 89 4.91 0.52 -1.44
C TRP A 89 6.05 1.22 -2.20
N GLY A 90 7.08 1.67 -1.49
CA GLY A 90 8.24 2.39 -2.02
C GLY A 90 8.01 3.86 -2.32
N THR A 91 6.79 4.37 -2.08
CA THR A 91 6.40 5.74 -2.46
C THR A 91 6.71 6.79 -1.41
N SER A 92 7.05 6.39 -0.18
CA SER A 92 7.48 7.36 0.83
C SER A 92 8.71 8.13 0.35
N GLN A 93 8.86 9.38 0.78
CA GLN A 93 10.02 10.19 0.38
C GLN A 93 11.34 9.50 0.77
N LEU A 94 11.38 8.87 1.95
CA LEU A 94 12.56 8.17 2.45
C LEU A 94 12.93 6.96 1.58
N ALA A 95 11.93 6.20 1.12
CA ALA A 95 12.16 5.06 0.24
C ALA A 95 12.48 5.45 -1.20
N SER A 96 11.78 6.44 -1.75
CA SER A 96 11.91 6.82 -3.16
C SER A 96 13.15 7.67 -3.47
N GLN A 97 13.55 8.56 -2.56
CA GLN A 97 14.68 9.47 -2.78
C GLN A 97 15.99 8.99 -2.15
N TYR A 98 15.90 8.22 -1.06
CA TYR A 98 17.06 7.78 -0.28
C TYR A 98 17.16 6.26 -0.16
N HIS A 99 16.31 5.54 -0.88
CA HIS A 99 16.28 4.08 -0.97
C HIS A 99 16.13 3.34 0.37
N ASN A 100 15.68 4.02 1.43
CA ASN A 100 15.51 3.42 2.75
C ASN A 100 14.07 2.93 2.93
N LEU A 101 13.89 1.62 2.71
CA LEU A 101 12.58 0.96 2.73
C LEU A 101 12.02 0.75 4.14
N PHE A 102 12.89 0.68 5.16
CA PHE A 102 12.54 0.20 6.50
C PHE A 102 12.65 1.29 7.57
N GLY A 103 12.87 2.55 7.19
CA GLY A 103 13.00 3.64 8.14
C GLY A 103 14.22 3.53 9.06
N ILE A 104 15.29 2.84 8.63
CA ILE A 104 16.45 2.58 9.50
C ILE A 104 17.14 3.90 9.82
N LYS A 105 17.24 4.20 11.12
CA LYS A 105 17.94 5.38 11.64
C LYS A 105 19.46 5.18 11.57
N GLY A 106 20.19 6.28 11.44
CA GLY A 106 21.66 6.23 11.38
C GLY A 106 22.31 7.59 11.46
N THR A 107 23.61 7.58 11.73
CA THR A 107 24.45 8.77 11.86
C THR A 107 25.55 8.77 10.78
N GLY A 108 26.38 9.81 10.74
CA GLY A 108 27.51 9.90 9.81
C GLY A 108 27.17 10.43 8.40
N ALA A 109 28.10 10.23 7.47
CA ALA A 109 28.03 10.80 6.11
C ALA A 109 26.89 10.22 5.26
N ASN A 110 26.60 8.92 5.42
CA ASN A 110 25.54 8.20 4.70
C ASN A 110 24.20 8.27 5.43
N SER A 111 23.85 9.45 5.93
CA SER A 111 22.56 9.69 6.59
C SER A 111 22.03 11.09 6.32
N ARG A 112 20.71 11.23 6.37
CA ARG A 112 20.00 12.49 6.13
C ARG A 112 19.05 12.78 7.27
N VAL A 113 19.00 14.06 7.66
CA VAL A 113 18.02 14.55 8.63
C VAL A 113 16.75 14.91 7.89
N MET A 114 15.63 14.35 8.33
CA MET A 114 14.33 14.58 7.74
C MET A 114 13.31 14.85 8.83
N THR A 115 12.30 15.66 8.50
CA THR A 115 11.12 15.81 9.34
C THR A 115 10.31 14.51 9.28
N THR A 116 9.99 13.97 10.45
CA THR A 116 9.19 12.74 10.60
C THR A 116 8.10 12.93 11.66
N LYS A 117 7.10 12.05 11.65
CA LYS A 117 6.09 11.97 12.70
C LYS A 117 6.42 10.79 13.60
N GLU A 118 6.55 11.04 14.90
CA GLU A 118 6.78 9.99 15.90
C GLU A 118 5.62 9.98 16.89
N TYR A 119 5.24 8.79 17.36
CA TYR A 119 4.21 8.63 18.38
C TYR A 119 4.87 8.49 19.75
N ILE A 120 4.86 9.56 20.53
CA ILE A 120 5.53 9.63 21.83
C ILE A 120 4.48 10.02 22.88
N ASN A 121 4.41 9.26 23.97
CA ASN A 121 3.49 9.50 25.09
C ASN A 121 2.02 9.68 24.66
N GLY A 122 1.54 8.83 23.73
CA GLY A 122 0.15 8.85 23.28
C GLY A 122 -0.20 9.94 22.27
N LYS A 123 0.77 10.68 21.74
CA LYS A 123 0.55 11.78 20.79
C LYS A 123 1.52 11.70 19.61
N TRP A 124 1.02 12.03 18.42
CA TRP A 124 1.86 12.25 17.26
C TRP A 124 2.55 13.60 17.37
N ILE A 125 3.88 13.60 17.34
CA ILE A 125 4.70 14.81 17.28
C ILE A 125 5.48 14.84 15.98
N VAL A 126 5.69 16.05 15.45
CA VAL A 126 6.59 16.27 14.32
C VAL A 126 7.97 16.57 14.88
N THR A 127 8.96 15.76 14.50
CA THR A 127 10.34 15.89 14.97
C THR A 127 11.33 15.67 13.83
N LYS A 128 12.62 15.86 14.10
CA LYS A 128 13.69 15.53 13.15
C LYS A 128 14.25 14.15 13.48
N GLY A 129 14.17 13.24 12.51
CA GLY A 129 14.85 11.95 12.55
C GLY A 129 16.07 11.97 11.63
N ARG A 130 17.11 11.20 11.97
CA ARG A 130 18.27 10.99 11.10
C ARG A 130 18.25 9.56 10.57
N PHE A 131 18.11 9.42 9.26
CA PHE A 131 17.89 8.14 8.59
C PHE A 131 19.08 7.80 7.69
N ARG A 132 19.39 6.50 7.58
CA ARG A 132 20.39 6.01 6.63
C ARG A 132 19.94 6.27 5.20
N VAL A 133 20.92 6.52 4.32
CA VAL A 133 20.72 6.63 2.87
C VAL A 133 21.42 5.45 2.21
N TYR A 134 20.79 4.90 1.18
CA TYR A 134 21.32 3.77 0.43
C TYR A 134 21.41 4.10 -1.06
N ASP A 135 22.32 3.41 -1.76
CA ASP A 135 22.45 3.52 -3.21
C ASP A 135 21.30 2.79 -3.93
N SER A 136 20.72 1.77 -3.29
CA SER A 136 19.62 0.98 -3.84
C SER A 136 18.72 0.39 -2.76
N TRP A 137 17.51 -0.04 -3.16
CA TRP A 137 16.64 -0.83 -2.28
C TRP A 137 17.26 -2.17 -1.86
N SER A 138 18.12 -2.76 -2.70
CA SER A 138 18.87 -3.98 -2.36
C SER A 138 19.78 -3.74 -1.15
N ASP A 139 20.47 -2.60 -1.10
CA ASP A 139 21.34 -2.27 0.04
C ASP A 139 20.54 -2.02 1.32
N SER A 140 19.35 -1.42 1.20
CA SER A 140 18.43 -1.27 2.34
C SER A 140 17.94 -2.62 2.85
N ILE A 141 17.65 -3.59 1.97
CA ILE A 141 17.24 -4.95 2.35
C ILE A 141 18.38 -5.69 3.04
N LYS A 142 19.61 -5.59 2.52
CA LYS A 142 20.80 -6.18 3.17
C LYS A 142 21.03 -5.61 4.56
N ASP A 143 20.88 -4.30 4.73
CA ASP A 143 21.04 -3.64 6.04
C ASP A 143 19.93 -4.02 7.01
N HIS A 144 18.70 -4.17 6.53
CA HIS A 144 17.59 -4.72 7.30
C HIS A 144 17.86 -6.16 7.76
N THR A 145 18.38 -7.02 6.89
CA THR A 145 18.79 -8.38 7.27
C THR A 145 19.87 -8.36 8.33
N ARG A 146 20.87 -7.46 8.23
CA ARG A 146 21.89 -7.30 9.27
C ARG A 146 21.28 -6.87 10.62
N LEU A 147 20.27 -6.00 10.61
CA LEU A 147 19.54 -5.65 11.83
C LEU A 147 18.90 -6.89 12.47
N MET A 148 18.28 -7.76 11.66
CA MET A 148 17.67 -9.01 12.16
C MET A 148 18.71 -9.97 12.74
N LEU A 149 19.90 -10.04 12.14
CA LEU A 149 20.97 -10.92 12.59
C LEU A 149 21.71 -10.40 13.83
N ASN A 150 21.91 -9.09 13.91
CA ASN A 150 22.80 -8.49 14.92
C ASN A 150 22.03 -7.84 16.08
N GLY A 151 20.70 -7.82 16.02
CA GLY A 151 19.87 -7.16 17.02
C GLY A 151 20.03 -5.64 17.02
N THR A 152 19.78 -5.03 18.16
CA THR A 152 19.90 -3.59 18.40
C THR A 152 21.17 -3.26 19.17
N ASP A 153 21.53 -1.98 19.25
CA ASP A 153 22.67 -1.50 20.05
C ASP A 153 22.57 -1.89 21.54
N THR A 154 21.35 -2.12 22.05
CA THR A 154 21.10 -2.47 23.46
C THR A 154 20.86 -3.97 23.67
N ASN A 155 20.56 -4.73 22.61
CA ASN A 155 20.29 -6.15 22.69
C ASN A 155 20.63 -6.85 21.37
N GLN A 156 21.77 -7.53 21.32
CA GLN A 156 22.22 -8.24 20.12
C GLN A 156 21.33 -9.42 19.72
N GLN A 157 20.56 -9.96 20.67
CA GLN A 157 19.65 -11.09 20.46
C GLN A 157 18.20 -10.64 20.23
N ASN A 158 17.96 -9.33 20.05
CA ASN A 158 16.61 -8.76 20.02
C ASN A 158 15.69 -9.42 18.99
N TYR A 159 16.25 -9.90 17.87
CA TYR A 159 15.51 -10.51 16.78
C TYR A 159 15.82 -12.01 16.59
N ASP A 160 16.41 -12.69 17.59
CA ASP A 160 16.73 -14.13 17.49
C ASP A 160 15.50 -14.97 17.15
N ARG A 161 14.34 -14.63 17.72
CA ARG A 161 13.09 -15.33 17.44
C ARG A 161 12.61 -15.15 16.00
N VAL A 162 13.01 -14.07 15.33
CA VAL A 162 12.72 -13.82 13.91
C VAL A 162 13.60 -14.71 13.03
N VAL A 163 14.90 -14.79 13.33
CA VAL A 163 15.88 -15.57 12.58
C VAL A 163 15.65 -17.08 12.72
N HIS A 164 15.20 -17.54 13.89
CA HIS A 164 14.94 -18.96 14.16
C HIS A 164 13.47 -19.37 13.96
N ALA A 165 12.63 -18.50 13.42
CA ALA A 165 11.23 -18.81 13.18
C ALA A 165 11.08 -19.96 12.18
N THR A 166 10.09 -20.84 12.41
CA THR A 166 9.81 -21.96 11.49
C THR A 166 8.79 -21.63 10.39
N ASN A 167 8.20 -20.43 10.47
CA ASN A 167 7.24 -19.90 9.52
C ASN A 167 7.14 -18.37 9.66
N TYR A 168 6.58 -17.71 8.64
CA TYR A 168 6.42 -16.25 8.66
C TYR A 168 5.52 -15.76 9.80
N GLN A 169 4.55 -16.55 10.29
CA GLN A 169 3.70 -16.15 11.40
C GLN A 169 4.49 -16.07 12.72
N GLU A 170 5.43 -16.99 12.94
CA GLU A 170 6.36 -16.94 14.07
C GLU A 170 7.31 -15.77 13.97
N ALA A 171 7.87 -15.51 12.79
CA ALA A 171 8.72 -14.35 12.55
C ALA A 171 7.97 -13.03 12.81
N ALA A 172 6.73 -12.91 12.34
CA ALA A 172 5.89 -11.73 12.59
C ALA A 172 5.61 -11.52 14.09
N ARG A 173 5.33 -12.60 14.83
CA ARG A 173 5.19 -12.52 16.30
C ARG A 173 6.50 -12.16 17.00
N GLY A 174 7.62 -12.71 16.53
CA GLY A 174 8.96 -12.36 17.00
C GLY A 174 9.25 -10.87 16.85
N LEU A 175 8.89 -10.27 15.72
CA LEU A 175 9.02 -8.82 15.49
C LEU A 175 8.19 -7.98 16.46
N GLN A 176 6.96 -8.40 16.75
CA GLN A 176 6.09 -7.71 17.73
C GLN A 176 6.69 -7.76 19.13
N GLU A 177 7.12 -8.93 19.58
CA GLU A 177 7.70 -9.12 20.92
C GLU A 177 9.04 -8.42 21.08
N ALA A 178 9.84 -8.36 20.00
CA ALA A 178 11.09 -7.62 19.93
C ALA A 178 10.90 -6.09 19.93
N GLY A 179 9.66 -5.60 19.87
CA GLY A 179 9.35 -4.18 19.88
C GLY A 179 9.73 -3.45 18.60
N TYR A 180 9.74 -4.12 17.44
CA TYR A 180 10.09 -3.51 16.16
C TYR A 180 9.22 -2.29 15.85
N ALA A 181 7.92 -2.38 16.17
CA ALA A 181 6.96 -1.29 16.04
C ALA A 181 6.18 -1.11 17.36
N THR A 182 5.77 0.14 17.63
CA THR A 182 4.90 0.47 18.78
C THR A 182 3.43 0.10 18.56
N ASP A 183 3.09 -0.33 17.34
CA ASP A 183 1.76 -0.78 16.96
C ASP A 183 1.44 -2.13 17.61
N PRO A 184 0.37 -2.24 18.42
CA PRO A 184 0.02 -3.49 19.09
C PRO A 184 -0.41 -4.61 18.13
N ASP A 185 -0.81 -4.26 16.89
CA ASP A 185 -1.30 -5.20 15.89
C ASP A 185 -0.27 -5.45 14.76
N TYR A 186 1.00 -5.09 14.96
CA TYR A 186 2.03 -5.15 13.92
C TYR A 186 2.20 -6.54 13.32
N ALA A 187 2.29 -7.58 14.17
CA ALA A 187 2.36 -8.96 13.70
C ALA A 187 1.16 -9.33 12.81
N GLN A 188 -0.06 -8.94 13.22
CA GLN A 188 -1.27 -9.25 12.48
C GLN A 188 -1.36 -8.48 11.16
N LYS A 189 -0.86 -7.24 11.11
CA LYS A 189 -0.74 -6.47 9.87
C LYS A 189 0.21 -7.14 8.89
N LEU A 190 1.39 -7.57 9.34
CA LEU A 190 2.34 -8.31 8.49
C LEU A 190 1.71 -9.59 7.93
N ILE A 191 1.11 -10.42 8.79
CA ILE A 191 0.44 -11.65 8.37
C ILE A 191 -0.67 -11.36 7.36
N SER A 192 -1.42 -10.27 7.55
CA SER A 192 -2.51 -9.88 6.65
C SER A 192 -1.98 -9.44 5.27
N VAL A 193 -0.89 -8.66 5.24
CA VAL A 193 -0.21 -8.27 3.99
C VAL A 193 0.35 -9.51 3.28
N ILE A 194 1.03 -10.40 4.00
CA ILE A 194 1.57 -11.64 3.46
C ILE A 194 0.47 -12.48 2.80
N LYS A 195 -0.68 -12.64 3.45
CA LYS A 195 -1.82 -13.38 2.90
C LYS A 195 -2.45 -12.67 1.71
N ALA A 196 -2.72 -11.36 1.82
CA ALA A 196 -3.39 -10.58 0.78
C ALA A 196 -2.64 -10.60 -0.55
N TYR A 197 -1.30 -10.56 -0.49
CA TYR A 197 -0.43 -10.55 -1.67
C TYR A 197 0.24 -11.90 -1.92
N LYS A 198 -0.14 -12.95 -1.17
CA LYS A 198 0.41 -14.31 -1.26
C LYS A 198 1.95 -14.34 -1.22
N LEU A 199 2.53 -13.51 -0.35
CA LEU A 199 3.98 -13.33 -0.26
C LEU A 199 4.69 -14.58 0.25
N TYR A 200 3.98 -15.48 0.93
CA TYR A 200 4.50 -16.79 1.35
C TYR A 200 4.97 -17.65 0.15
N ASN A 201 4.60 -17.31 -1.08
CA ASN A 201 5.14 -17.98 -2.28
C ASN A 201 6.62 -17.64 -2.55
N TYR A 202 7.14 -16.56 -1.97
CA TYR A 202 8.55 -16.17 -2.05
C TYR A 202 9.41 -16.86 -0.99
N ASP A 203 8.81 -17.57 -0.02
CA ASP A 203 9.53 -18.23 1.07
C ASP A 203 10.18 -19.57 0.66
N LYS A 204 10.18 -19.89 -0.63
CA LYS A 204 10.74 -21.12 -1.18
C LYS A 204 12.24 -21.02 -1.43
#